data_AF-A0A2S4YB42-F1
#
_entry.id   AF-A0A2S4YB42-F1
#
_cell.length_a   1.000
_cell.length_b   1.000
_cell.length_c   1.000
_cell.angle_alpha   90.00
_cell.angle_beta   90.00
_cell.angle_gamma   90.00
#
_symmetry.space_group_name_H-M   'P 1'
#
loop_
_entity.id
_entity.type
_entity.pdbx_description
1 polymer ?
#
loop_
_entity_poly.entity_id
_entity_poly.type
_entity_poly.pdbx_seq_one_letter_code
_entity_poly.pdbx_strand_id
1 'polypeptide(L)'
;MELEGDVAVADLEVDPATLKKGASDILDCLKPVQKVDFGPLAEKGSSFGVDSAAAALVTFCATWQSGAGFLADCAATLAEGLNSASNNYAKTDEAIRDAVNSVNSDLG
;
A
#
# COMPACT_ATOMS: atom_id res chain seq x y z
N MET A 1 2.36 -13.21 -47.42
CA MET A 1 1.98 -13.69 -46.07
C MET A 1 3.27 -14.15 -45.43
N GLU A 2 3.97 -13.25 -44.76
CA GLU A 2 4.93 -13.56 -43.71
C GLU A 2 4.75 -12.49 -42.63
N LEU A 3 4.69 -12.96 -41.40
CA LEU A 3 4.13 -12.29 -40.24
C LEU A 3 5.21 -11.43 -39.59
N GLU A 4 5.25 -10.14 -39.88
CA GLU A 4 5.86 -9.17 -38.94
C GLU A 4 4.78 -8.76 -37.94
N GLY A 5 4.39 -9.74 -37.13
CA GLY A 5 3.75 -9.47 -35.86
C GLY A 5 4.81 -8.83 -35.00
N ASP A 6 4.80 -7.50 -34.97
CA ASP A 6 5.40 -6.71 -33.91
C ASP A 6 4.95 -7.36 -32.60
N VAL A 7 5.83 -8.20 -32.03
CA VAL A 7 5.67 -8.61 -30.64
C VAL A 7 5.99 -7.33 -29.90
N ALA A 8 4.97 -6.47 -29.82
CA ALA A 8 4.79 -5.59 -28.70
C ALA A 8 4.89 -6.54 -27.52
N VAL A 9 6.11 -6.64 -27.00
CA VAL A 9 6.38 -7.05 -25.64
C VAL A 9 5.51 -6.08 -24.88
N ALA A 10 4.28 -6.52 -24.58
CA ALA A 10 3.36 -5.76 -23.78
C ALA A 10 4.18 -5.50 -22.53
N ASP A 11 4.57 -4.24 -22.39
CA ASP A 11 5.52 -3.77 -21.42
C ASP A 11 4.84 -3.99 -20.07
N LEU A 12 5.02 -5.20 -19.53
CA LEU A 12 4.63 -5.58 -18.18
C LEU A 12 5.62 -4.96 -17.18
N GLU A 13 6.41 -3.99 -17.62
CA GLU A 13 7.39 -3.25 -16.84
C GLU A 13 6.65 -2.30 -15.90
N VAL A 14 6.13 -2.88 -14.82
CA VAL A 14 5.70 -2.09 -13.68
C VAL A 14 6.96 -1.51 -13.05
N ASP A 15 7.23 -0.23 -13.35
CA ASP A 15 8.39 0.50 -12.85
C ASP A 15 8.51 0.40 -11.31
N PRO A 16 9.68 0.00 -10.78
CA PRO A 16 9.94 -0.07 -9.34
C PRO A 16 9.62 1.22 -8.58
N ALA A 17 9.79 2.40 -9.19
CA ALA A 17 9.46 3.68 -8.54
C ALA A 17 7.93 3.87 -8.44
N THR A 18 7.17 3.44 -9.45
CA THR A 18 5.70 3.40 -9.42
C THR A 18 5.19 2.49 -8.29
N LEU A 19 5.80 1.32 -8.08
CA LEU A 19 5.46 0.42 -6.96
C LEU A 19 5.72 1.06 -5.58
N LYS A 20 6.89 1.69 -5.40
CA LYS A 20 7.22 2.42 -4.15
C LYS A 20 6.29 3.59 -3.89
N LYS A 21 5.91 4.30 -4.95
CA LYS A 21 4.93 5.38 -4.86
C LYS A 21 3.57 4.84 -4.43
N GLY A 22 3.09 3.76 -5.06
CA GLY A 22 1.84 3.10 -4.65
C GLY A 22 1.83 2.67 -3.19
N ALA A 23 2.94 2.11 -2.70
CA ALA A 23 3.10 1.75 -1.29
C ALA A 23 2.96 2.98 -0.37
N SER A 24 3.57 4.10 -0.75
CA SER A 24 3.50 5.36 0.01
C SER A 24 2.10 5.98 -0.03
N ASP A 25 1.48 6.02 -1.21
CA ASP A 25 0.15 6.59 -1.44
C ASP A 25 -0.93 5.85 -0.62
N ILE A 26 -0.84 4.52 -0.51
CA ILE A 26 -1.75 3.71 0.29
C ILE A 26 -1.63 4.06 1.78
N LEU A 27 -0.42 4.21 2.29
CA LEU A 27 -0.18 4.59 3.69
C LEU A 27 -0.64 6.03 3.96
N ASP A 28 -0.40 6.94 3.02
CA ASP A 28 -0.78 8.35 3.13
C ASP A 28 -2.30 8.53 3.13
N CYS A 29 -3.02 7.73 2.34
CA CYS A 29 -4.49 7.70 2.31
C CYS A 29 -5.10 7.38 3.68
N LEU A 30 -4.39 6.62 4.52
CA LEU A 30 -4.90 6.21 5.84
C LEU A 30 -4.50 7.12 7.00
N LYS A 31 -3.52 8.01 6.80
CA LYS A 31 -3.12 8.99 7.84
C LYS A 31 -4.30 9.78 8.41
N PRO A 32 -5.30 10.25 7.62
CA PRO A 32 -6.46 10.93 8.17
C PRO A 32 -7.33 10.03 9.04
N VAL A 33 -7.51 8.76 8.66
CA VAL A 33 -8.37 7.79 9.37
C VAL A 33 -7.79 7.47 10.76
N GLN A 34 -6.45 7.34 10.85
CA GLN A 34 -5.75 7.12 12.12
C GLN A 34 -5.72 8.34 13.04
N LYS A 35 -5.91 9.55 12.50
CA LYS A 35 -5.91 10.81 13.27
C LYS A 35 -7.26 11.13 13.92
N VAL A 36 -8.31 10.38 13.60
CA VAL A 36 -9.62 10.62 14.20
C VAL A 36 -9.63 10.09 15.63
N ASP A 37 -9.40 11.00 16.58
CA ASP A 37 -9.49 10.72 18.01
C ASP A 37 -10.93 10.94 18.51
N PHE A 38 -11.56 9.84 18.90
CA PHE A 38 -12.92 9.84 19.46
C PHE A 38 -12.95 9.78 20.99
N GLY A 39 -11.81 9.67 21.68
CA GLY A 39 -11.74 9.63 23.14
C GLY A 39 -12.49 10.81 23.80
N PRO A 40 -12.22 12.06 23.40
CA PRO A 40 -12.91 13.23 23.95
C PRO A 40 -14.41 13.27 23.68
N LEU A 41 -14.88 12.60 22.61
CA LEU A 41 -16.30 12.50 22.27
C LEU A 41 -16.99 11.44 23.13
N ALA A 42 -16.34 10.28 23.31
CA ALA A 42 -16.84 9.19 24.14
C ALA A 42 -17.01 9.61 25.61
N GLU A 43 -16.07 10.41 26.15
CA GLU A 43 -16.13 10.94 27.51
C GLU A 43 -17.30 11.92 27.73
N LYS A 44 -17.66 12.67 26.68
CA LYS A 44 -18.82 13.57 26.69
C LYS A 44 -20.16 12.84 26.55
N GLY A 45 -20.18 11.52 26.36
CA GLY A 45 -21.39 10.71 26.30
C GLY A 45 -22.36 10.98 27.45
N SER A 46 -21.81 11.14 28.66
CA SER A 46 -22.56 11.45 29.89
C SER A 46 -23.27 12.82 29.87
N SER A 47 -22.83 13.76 29.02
CA SER A 47 -23.41 15.10 28.90
C SER A 47 -24.67 15.17 28.03
N PHE A 48 -25.00 14.09 27.29
CA PHE A 48 -26.18 14.07 26.41
C PHE A 48 -27.50 13.91 27.17
N GLY A 49 -27.47 13.56 28.46
CA GLY A 49 -28.67 13.38 29.29
C GLY A 49 -29.58 12.22 28.85
N VAL A 50 -29.12 11.38 27.92
CA VAL A 50 -29.84 10.22 27.37
C VAL A 50 -28.88 9.04 27.28
N ASP A 51 -29.03 8.07 28.20
CA ASP A 51 -28.11 6.93 28.34
C ASP A 51 -27.97 6.10 27.05
N SER A 52 -29.05 5.97 26.26
CA SER A 52 -29.01 5.25 24.99
C SER A 52 -28.15 5.94 23.93
N ALA A 53 -28.12 7.28 23.92
CA ALA A 53 -27.27 8.04 23.00
C ALA A 53 -25.80 7.95 23.42
N ALA A 54 -25.52 7.98 24.72
CA ALA A 54 -24.17 7.78 25.26
C ALA A 54 -23.63 6.39 24.91
N ALA A 55 -24.44 5.34 25.11
CA ALA A 55 -24.08 3.97 24.76
C ALA A 55 -23.83 3.80 23.25
N ALA A 56 -24.71 4.34 22.41
CA ALA A 56 -24.55 4.30 20.96
C ALA A 56 -23.27 5.00 20.49
N LEU A 57 -22.92 6.13 21.10
CA LEU A 57 -21.67 6.83 20.80
C LEU A 57 -20.44 6.00 21.19
N VAL A 58 -20.42 5.42 22.38
CA VAL A 58 -19.32 4.53 22.81
C VAL A 58 -19.14 3.36 21.85
N THR A 59 -20.25 2.71 21.44
CA THR A 59 -20.23 1.62 20.46
C THR A 59 -19.66 2.11 19.12
N PHE A 60 -20.13 3.26 18.61
CA PHE A 60 -19.63 3.83 17.37
C PHE A 60 -18.11 4.09 17.43
N CYS A 61 -17.62 4.72 18.51
CA CYS A 61 -16.21 5.02 18.68
C CYS A 61 -15.36 3.74 18.68
N ALA A 62 -15.79 2.69 19.40
CA ALA A 62 -15.11 1.41 19.44
C ALA A 62 -15.10 0.70 18.08
N THR A 63 -16.21 0.73 17.34
CA THR A 63 -16.31 0.19 15.98
C THR A 63 -15.39 0.93 15.02
N TRP A 64 -15.36 2.26 15.08
CA TRP A 64 -14.47 3.05 14.25
C TRP A 64 -13.00 2.72 14.53
N GLN A 65 -12.59 2.70 15.80
CA GLN A 65 -11.20 2.38 16.16
C GLN A 65 -10.79 1.00 15.66
N SER A 66 -11.66 0.00 15.82
CA SER A 66 -11.42 -1.36 15.30
C SER A 66 -11.29 -1.39 13.78
N GLY A 67 -12.21 -0.71 13.07
CA GLY A 67 -12.20 -0.66 11.61
C GLY A 67 -10.99 0.10 11.04
N ALA A 68 -10.62 1.22 11.67
CA ALA A 68 -9.44 2.01 11.33
C ALA A 68 -8.15 1.20 11.51
N GLY A 69 -8.04 0.43 12.60
CA GLY A 69 -6.92 -0.47 12.85
C GLY A 69 -6.81 -1.55 11.78
N PHE A 70 -7.91 -2.27 11.49
CA PHE A 70 -7.93 -3.29 10.45
C PHE A 70 -7.53 -2.73 9.07
N LEU A 71 -8.05 -1.57 8.70
CA LEU A 71 -7.72 -0.93 7.43
C LEU A 71 -6.23 -0.55 7.36
N ALA A 72 -5.66 -0.06 8.46
CA ALA A 72 -4.23 0.22 8.57
C ALA A 72 -3.37 -1.03 8.40
N ASP A 73 -3.73 -2.15 9.01
CA ASP A 73 -3.01 -3.42 8.87
C ASP A 73 -3.04 -3.95 7.44
N CYS A 74 -4.20 -3.87 6.78
CA CYS A 74 -4.34 -4.25 5.36
C CYS A 74 -3.45 -3.38 4.46
N ALA A 75 -3.46 -2.07 4.67
CA ALA A 75 -2.63 -1.15 3.91
C ALA A 75 -1.14 -1.35 4.15
N ALA A 76 -0.72 -1.61 5.39
CA ALA A 76 0.67 -1.95 5.71
C ALA A 76 1.11 -3.20 4.96
N THR A 77 0.30 -4.26 5.01
CA THR A 77 0.57 -5.52 4.29
C THR A 77 0.70 -5.30 2.78
N LEU A 78 -0.20 -4.50 2.19
CA LEU A 78 -0.15 -4.19 0.76
C LEU A 78 1.07 -3.34 0.39
N ALA A 79 1.40 -2.33 1.20
CA ALA A 79 2.58 -1.50 1.01
C ALA A 79 3.88 -2.32 1.11
N GLU A 80 3.96 -3.26 2.05
CA GLU A 80 5.07 -4.22 2.17
C GLU A 80 5.20 -5.11 0.92
N GLY A 81 4.07 -5.59 0.39
CA GLY A 81 4.03 -6.36 -0.85
C GLY A 81 4.55 -5.57 -2.04
N LEU A 82 4.12 -4.32 -2.21
CA LEU A 82 4.57 -3.42 -3.27
C LEU A 82 6.06 -3.08 -3.15
N ASN A 83 6.56 -2.83 -1.94
CA ASN A 83 7.99 -2.61 -1.70
C ASN A 83 8.82 -3.85 -2.00
N SER A 84 8.32 -5.04 -1.63
CA SER A 84 8.98 -6.31 -1.94
C SER A 84 9.06 -6.56 -3.44
N ALA A 85 7.97 -6.32 -4.16
CA ALA A 85 7.94 -6.40 -5.62
C ALA A 85 8.94 -5.43 -6.27
N SER A 86 8.95 -4.17 -5.83
CA SER A 86 9.90 -3.15 -6.30
C SER A 86 11.37 -3.59 -6.13
N ASN A 87 11.70 -4.13 -4.96
CA ASN A 87 13.05 -4.63 -4.68
C ASN A 87 13.42 -5.85 -5.52
N ASN A 88 12.47 -6.75 -5.78
CA ASN A 88 12.72 -7.92 -6.61
C ASN A 88 12.97 -7.52 -8.07
N TYR A 89 12.18 -6.60 -8.62
CA TYR A 89 12.41 -6.07 -9.97
C TYR A 89 13.80 -5.44 -10.10
N ALA A 90 14.20 -4.59 -9.15
CA ALA A 90 15.51 -3.95 -9.18
C ALA A 90 16.66 -4.98 -9.16
N LYS A 91 16.56 -6.03 -8.33
CA LYS A 91 17.57 -7.09 -8.27
C LYS A 91 17.62 -7.92 -9.55
N THR A 92 16.46 -8.23 -10.14
CA THR A 92 16.40 -8.98 -11.39
C THR A 92 16.98 -8.18 -12.54
N ASP A 93 16.66 -6.89 -12.65
CA ASP A 93 17.23 -5.99 -13.66
C ASP A 93 18.76 -5.88 -13.53
N GLU A 94 19.27 -5.72 -12.30
CA GLU A 94 20.71 -5.71 -12.02
C GLU A 94 21.39 -7.02 -12.46
N ALA A 95 20.83 -8.17 -12.07
CA ALA A 95 21.38 -9.48 -12.45
C ALA A 95 21.39 -9.71 -13.97
N ILE A 96 20.36 -9.25 -14.68
CA ILE A 96 20.31 -9.32 -16.16
C ILE A 96 21.39 -8.42 -16.75
N ARG A 97 21.52 -7.18 -16.28
CA ARG A 97 22.55 -6.23 -16.75
C ARG A 97 23.96 -6.77 -16.53
N ASP A 98 24.22 -7.36 -15.37
CA ASP A 98 25.52 -7.96 -15.05
C ASP A 98 25.82 -9.16 -15.95
N ALA A 99 24.84 -10.03 -16.19
CA ALA A 99 25.00 -11.17 -17.09
C ALA A 99 25.30 -10.72 -18.53
N VAL A 100 24.60 -9.70 -19.03
CA VAL A 100 24.84 -9.11 -20.36
C VAL A 100 26.25 -8.50 -20.44
N ASN A 101 26.68 -7.77 -19.41
CA ASN A 101 28.01 -7.15 -19.36
C ASN A 101 29.13 -8.21 -19.32
N SER A 102 28.91 -9.32 -18.60
CA SER A 102 29.84 -10.45 -18.57
C SER A 102 30.01 -11.06 -19.96
N VAL A 103 28.91 -11.37 -20.65
CA VAL A 103 28.95 -11.94 -22.01
C VAL A 103 29.65 -10.99 -23.00
N ASN A 104 29.37 -9.69 -22.93
CA ASN A 104 30.02 -8.71 -23.80
C ASN A 104 31.53 -8.60 -23.53
N SER A 105 31.96 -8.78 -22.28
CA SER A 105 33.38 -8.78 -21.90
C SER A 105 34.09 -10.05 -22.37
N ASP A 106 33.41 -11.19 -22.42
CA ASP A 106 33.96 -12.47 -22.89
C ASP A 106 34.02 -12.56 -24.44
N LEU A 107 33.28 -11.71 -25.14
CA LEU A 107 33.22 -11.65 -26.62
C LEU A 107 34.16 -10.59 -27.24
N GLY A 108 34.81 -9.76 -26.42
CA GLY A 108 35.80 -8.76 -26.83
C GLY A 108 37.24 -9.28 -26.79
#